data_AF-A0A512J4E8-F1
#
_entry.id   AF-A0A512J4E8-F1
#
_cell.length_a   1.000
_cell.length_b   1.000
_cell.length_c   1.000
_cell.angle_alpha   90.00
_cell.angle_beta   90.00
_cell.angle_gamma   90.00
#
_symmetry.space_group_name_H-M   'P 1'
#
loop_
_entity.id
_entity.type
_entity.pdbx_description
1 polymer ?
#
loop_
_entity_poly.entity_id
_entity_poly.type
_entity_poly.pdbx_seq_one_letter_code
_entity_poly.pdbx_strand_id
1 'polypeptide(L)' 'MATEAERADFAQLALDAFIHAEGADRRWTGGEPACDIVDLMTDLLLLAKRRGYDPCTVIGKVERHLKAETGEIC' A
#
# COMPACT_ATOMS: atom_id res chain seq x y z
N MET A 1 -8.40 -12.96 15.31
CA MET A 1 -7.54 -12.14 14.43
C MET A 1 -7.34 -12.93 13.15
N ALA A 2 -7.43 -12.28 11.98
CA ALA A 2 -7.13 -12.94 10.71
C ALA A 2 -5.69 -13.46 10.75
N THR A 3 -5.48 -14.66 10.22
CA THR A 3 -4.16 -15.26 10.05
C THR A 3 -3.33 -14.41 9.07
N GLU A 4 -2.00 -14.57 9.10
CA GLU A 4 -1.11 -13.90 8.16
C GLU A 4 -1.48 -14.21 6.70
N ALA A 5 -1.84 -15.46 6.41
CA ALA A 5 -2.30 -15.90 5.09
C ALA A 5 -3.58 -15.16 4.66
N GLU A 6 -4.60 -15.09 5.53
CA GLU A 6 -5.84 -14.36 5.22
C GLU A 6 -5.58 -12.87 4.96
N ARG A 7 -4.63 -12.25 5.68
CA ARG A 7 -4.24 -10.86 5.46
C ARG A 7 -3.50 -10.65 4.14
N ALA A 8 -2.65 -11.60 3.76
CA ALA A 8 -1.99 -11.60 2.45
C ALA A 8 -3.00 -11.75 1.31
N ASP A 9 -4.01 -12.61 1.46
CA ASP A 9 -5.07 -12.80 0.47
C ASP A 9 -5.88 -11.51 0.25
N PHE A 10 -6.22 -10.79 1.34
CA PHE A 10 -6.88 -9.49 1.22
C PHE A 10 -6.00 -8.44 0.54
N ALA A 11 -4.69 -8.43 0.82
CA ALA A 11 -3.76 -7.52 0.18
C ALA A 11 -3.61 -7.81 -1.32
N GLN A 12 -3.53 -9.09 -1.70
CA GLN A 12 -3.49 -9.52 -3.10
C GLN A 12 -4.76 -9.10 -3.84
N LEU A 13 -5.94 -9.29 -3.23
CA LEU A 13 -7.21 -8.87 -3.83
C LEU A 13 -7.26 -7.35 -4.08
N ALA A 14 -6.75 -6.55 -3.15
CA ALA A 14 -6.69 -5.10 -3.31
C ALA A 14 -5.73 -4.71 -4.44
N LEU A 15 -4.59 -5.38 -4.56
CA LEU A 15 -3.61 -5.16 -5.63
C LEU A 15 -4.17 -5.56 -6.99
N ASP A 16 -4.81 -6.72 -7.09
CA ASP A 16 -5.45 -7.18 -8.33
C ASP A 16 -6.56 -6.23 -8.78
N ALA A 17 -7.37 -5.74 -7.84
CA ALA A 17 -8.40 -4.74 -8.12
C ALA A 17 -7.80 -3.41 -8.59
N PHE A 18 -6.69 -2.97 -7.99
CA PHE A 18 -5.96 -1.77 -8.41
C PHE A 18 -5.42 -1.92 -9.83
N ILE A 19 -4.70 -2.99 -10.12
CA ILE A 19 -4.14 -3.30 -11.46
C ILE A 19 -5.27 -3.39 -12.50
N HIS A 20 -6.38 -4.04 -12.15
CA HIS A 20 -7.51 -4.18 -13.06
C HIS A 20 -8.20 -2.83 -13.33
N ALA A 21 -8.32 -1.97 -12.32
CA ALA A 21 -8.97 -0.67 -12.44
C ALA A 21 -8.11 0.37 -13.17
N GLU A 22 -6.79 0.36 -12.98
CA GLU A 22 -5.86 1.21 -13.76
C GLU A 22 -5.82 0.81 -15.23
N GLY A 23 -6.09 -0.46 -15.55
CA GLY A 23 -6.06 -0.96 -16.92
C GLY A 23 -4.69 -0.77 -17.56
N ALA A 24 -4.60 -1.03 -18.87
CA ALA A 24 -3.34 -0.87 -19.63
C ALA A 24 -2.84 0.59 -19.72
N ASP A 25 -3.48 1.55 -19.05
CA ASP A 25 -3.22 2.99 -19.12
C ASP A 25 -2.34 3.45 -17.94
N ARG A 26 -1.29 2.67 -17.65
CA ARG A 26 -0.29 3.04 -16.64
C ARG A 26 0.22 4.44 -16.96
N ARG A 27 0.11 5.33 -15.98
CA ARG A 27 0.59 6.72 -16.03
C ARG A 27 2.11 6.75 -15.96
N TRP A 28 2.79 6.20 -16.97
CA TRP A 28 4.25 6.14 -17.04
C TRP A 28 4.82 7.48 -17.46
N THR A 29 5.02 8.36 -16.49
CA THR A 29 5.91 9.51 -16.62
C THR A 29 7.22 9.23 -15.89
N GLY A 30 8.15 8.55 -16.57
CA GLY A 30 9.58 8.61 -16.25
C GLY A 30 10.19 7.38 -15.56
N GLY A 31 10.68 6.44 -16.38
CA GLY A 31 11.98 5.79 -16.21
C GLY A 31 12.24 4.81 -15.05
N GLU A 32 11.47 4.81 -13.96
CA GLU A 32 11.64 3.84 -12.87
C GLU A 32 10.75 2.60 -13.07
N PRO A 33 11.24 1.38 -12.77
CA PRO A 33 10.44 0.17 -12.89
C PRO A 33 9.23 0.25 -11.96
N ALA A 34 8.04 0.21 -12.54
CA ALA A 34 6.78 0.26 -11.80
C ALA A 34 6.70 -0.88 -10.78
N CYS A 35 6.58 -0.52 -9.51
CA CYS A 35 6.23 -1.43 -8.44
C CYS A 35 4.77 -1.17 -8.10
N ASP A 36 3.86 -2.03 -8.58
CA ASP A 36 2.40 -1.82 -8.43
C ASP A 36 1.98 -1.62 -6.96
N ILE A 37 2.74 -2.21 -6.02
CA ILE A 37 2.56 -2.02 -4.58
C ILE A 37 2.87 -0.58 -4.16
N VAL A 38 3.94 0.03 -4.69
CA VAL A 38 4.32 1.42 -4.37
C VAL A 38 3.31 2.40 -4.94
N ASP A 39 2.79 2.14 -6.15
CA ASP A 39 1.75 2.98 -6.76
C ASP A 39 0.45 2.91 -5.95
N LEU A 40 0.01 1.69 -5.58
CA LEU A 40 -1.14 1.50 -4.70
C LEU A 40 -0.95 2.18 -3.34
N MET A 41 0.23 2.04 -2.71
CA MET A 41 0.54 2.71 -1.45
C MET A 41 0.48 4.24 -1.59
N THR A 42 0.97 4.78 -2.69
CA THR A 42 0.95 6.22 -2.98
C THR A 42 -0.48 6.73 -3.07
N ASP A 43 -1.35 6.05 -3.82
CA ASP A 43 -2.76 6.40 -3.96
C ASP A 43 -3.53 6.30 -2.63
N LEU A 44 -3.23 5.29 -1.80
CA LEU A 44 -3.79 5.18 -0.45
C LEU A 44 -3.38 6.35 0.45
N LEU A 45 -2.14 6.83 0.37
CA LEU A 45 -1.67 8.00 1.11
C LEU A 45 -2.33 9.29 0.60
N LEU A 46 -2.50 9.43 -0.71
CA LEU A 46 -3.25 10.55 -1.30
C LEU A 46 -4.72 10.56 -0.87
N LEU A 47 -5.35 9.38 -0.80
CA LEU A 47 -6.69 9.21 -0.25
C LEU A 47 -6.74 9.58 1.24
N ALA A 48 -5.76 9.15 2.03
CA ALA A 48 -5.66 9.50 3.45
C ALA A 48 -5.58 11.01 3.65
N LYS A 49 -4.76 11.69 2.84
CA LYS A 49 -4.68 13.17 2.81
C LYS A 49 -6.03 13.81 2.49
N ARG A 50 -6.73 13.31 1.47
CA ARG A 50 -8.09 13.79 1.11
C ARG A 50 -9.10 13.59 2.24
N ARG A 51 -8.92 12.57 3.08
CA ARG A 51 -9.74 12.30 4.27
C ARG A 51 -9.29 13.08 5.52
N GLY A 52 -8.30 13.97 5.39
CA GLY A 52 -7.81 14.81 6.49
C GLY A 52 -6.72 14.17 7.36
N TYR A 53 -6.18 13.02 6.96
CA TYR A 53 -5.05 12.40 7.64
C TYR A 53 -3.73 12.90 7.07
N ASP A 54 -2.74 13.14 7.94
CA ASP A 54 -1.38 13.44 7.52
C ASP A 54 -0.68 12.16 7.02
N PRO A 55 -0.20 12.10 5.77
CA PRO A 55 0.47 10.92 5.21
C PRO A 55 1.67 10.45 6.02
N CYS A 56 2.49 11.37 6.56
CA CYS A 56 3.66 11.00 7.36
C CYS A 56 3.26 10.28 8.65
N THR A 57 2.19 10.75 9.30
CA THR A 57 1.59 10.10 10.47
C THR A 57 1.05 8.71 10.15
N VAL A 58 0.46 8.52 8.96
CA VAL A 58 -0.02 7.21 8.51
C VAL A 58 1.16 6.24 8.31
N ILE A 59 2.20 6.67 7.61
CA ILE A 59 3.42 5.86 7.41
C ILE A 59 4.02 5.46 8.75
N GLY A 60 4.24 6.41 9.67
CA GLY A 60 4.82 6.10 10.98
C GLY A 60 3.95 5.22 11.88
N LYS A 61 2.64 5.10 11.60
CA LYS A 61 1.79 4.07 12.22
C LYS A 61 2.05 2.73 11.56
N VAL A 62 1.98 2.66 10.23
CA VAL A 62 2.22 1.42 9.46
C VAL A 62 3.58 0.80 9.81
N GLU A 63 4.66 1.59 9.87
CA GLU A 63 5.98 1.11 10.26
C GLU A 63 5.99 0.46 11.65
N ARG A 64 5.31 1.07 12.64
CA ARG A 64 5.21 0.50 13.98
C ARG A 64 4.41 -0.79 14.01
N HIS A 65 3.33 -0.87 13.23
CA HIS A 65 2.56 -2.11 13.06
C HIS A 65 3.40 -3.19 12.40
N LEU A 66 4.12 -2.87 11.32
CA LEU A 66 4.98 -3.80 10.60
C LEU A 66 6.06 -4.37 11.53
N LYS A 67 6.78 -3.51 12.27
CA LYS A 67 7.79 -3.95 13.25
C LYS A 67 7.22 -4.88 14.32
N ALA A 68 5.99 -4.61 14.78
CA ALA A 68 5.31 -5.47 15.75
C ALA A 68 4.91 -6.83 15.15
N GLU A 69 4.64 -6.88 13.85
CA GLU A 69 4.22 -8.10 13.14
C GLU A 69 5.40 -8.94 12.66
N THR A 70 6.46 -8.32 12.15
CA THR A 70 7.65 -9.04 11.64
C THR A 70 8.67 -9.38 12.73
N GLY A 71 8.49 -8.86 13.95
CA GLY A 71 9.44 -9.06 15.04
C GLY A 71 10.77 -8.32 14.84
N GLU A 72 10.89 -7.50 13.79
CA GLU A 72 12.04 -6.64 13.55
C GLU A 72 11.98 -5.41 14.47
N ILE A 73 12.34 -5.64 15.73
CA ILE A 73 12.91 -4.58 16.54
C ILE A 73 14.36 -4.44 16.07
N CYS A 74 14.60 -3.57 15.08
CA CYS A 74 15.95 -3.07 14.83
C CYS A 74 16.44 -2.27 16.05
#